data_AF-A0A920JC76-F1
#
_entry.id   AF-A0A920JC76-F1
#
_cell.length_a   1.000
_cell.length_b   1.000
_cell.length_c   1.000
_cell.angle_alpha   90.00
_cell.angle_beta   90.00
_cell.angle_gamma   90.00
#
_symmetry.space_group_name_H-M   'P 1'
#
loop_
_entity.id
_entity.type
_entity.pdbx_description
1 polymer ?
#
loop_
_entity_poly.entity_id
_entity_poly.type
_entity_poly.pdbx_seq_one_letter_code
_entity_poly.pdbx_strand_id
1 'polypeptide(L)' 'MATVCAGSLSMMDAGIPLKRATAGIAMGLISEGDDMVILSDILGDEDHLGDMDFKVVGTSKGSPLCRWTSKSADCPVKS' A
#
# COMPACT_ATOMS: atom_id res chain seq x y z
N MET A 1 0.54 -7.27 1.03
CA MET A 1 0.41 -7.06 -0.45
C MET A 1 1.12 -8.14 -1.29
N ALA A 2 1.48 -9.28 -0.71
CA ALA A 2 2.34 -10.29 -1.33
C ALA A 2 1.80 -10.93 -2.63
N THR A 3 0.47 -11.00 -2.79
CA THR A 3 -0.17 -11.61 -3.97
C THR A 3 0.17 -10.90 -5.28
N VAL A 4 0.31 -9.57 -5.26
CA VAL A 4 0.64 -8.78 -6.45
C VAL A 4 2.08 -9.05 -6.90
N CYS A 5 3.02 -9.05 -5.95
CA CYS A 5 4.42 -9.34 -6.23
C CYS A 5 4.61 -10.78 -6.72
N ALA A 6 3.94 -11.75 -6.09
CA ALA A 6 3.96 -13.14 -6.50
C ALA A 6 3.37 -13.35 -7.91
N GLY A 7 2.27 -12.67 -8.24
CA GLY A 7 1.69 -12.68 -9.58
C GLY A 7 2.63 -12.10 -10.64
N SER A 8 3.31 -10.98 -10.33
CA SER A 8 4.30 -10.39 -11.24
C SER A 8 5.47 -11.34 -11.51
N LEU A 9 5.96 -12.05 -10.49
CA LEU A 9 7.05 -13.02 -10.65
C LEU A 9 6.59 -14.27 -11.43
N SER A 10 5.38 -14.77 -11.16
CA SER A 10 4.83 -15.94 -11.86
C SER A 10 4.64 -15.68 -13.35
N MET A 11 4.23 -14.46 -13.73
CA MET A 11 4.12 -14.08 -15.15
C MET A 11 5.48 -13.96 -15.83
N MET A 12 6.54 -13.55 -15.11
CA MET A 12 7.90 -13.53 -15.63
C MET A 12 8.45 -14.95 -15.82
N ASP A 13 8.21 -15.84 -14.87
CA ASP A 13 8.62 -17.24 -14.93
C ASP A 13 7.89 -18.00 -16.06
N ALA A 14 6.61 -17.70 -16.28
CA ALA A 14 5.83 -18.23 -17.40
C ALA A 14 6.23 -17.66 -18.78
N GLY A 15 7.21 -16.75 -18.86
CA GLY A 15 7.67 -16.14 -20.11
C GLY A 15 6.69 -15.16 -20.75
N ILE A 16 5.71 -14.66 -19.99
CA ILE A 16 4.73 -13.68 -20.49
C ILE A 16 5.43 -12.32 -20.63
N PRO A 17 5.39 -11.67 -21.81
CA PRO A 17 6.00 -10.37 -22.00
C PRO A 17 5.24 -9.28 -21.24
N LEU A 18 5.69 -8.98 -20.02
CA LEU A 18 5.20 -7.86 -19.21
C LEU A 18 5.84 -6.55 -19.67
N LYS A 19 5.05 -5.48 -19.75
CA LYS A 19 5.58 -4.12 -20.01
C LYS A 19 6.54 -3.65 -18.91
N ARG A 20 6.29 -4.06 -17.66
CA ARG A 20 7.08 -3.70 -16.48
C ARG A 20 6.68 -4.58 -15.29
N ALA A 21 7.60 -4.77 -14.34
CA ALA A 21 7.31 -5.40 -13.06
C ALA A 21 6.34 -4.55 -12.24
N THR A 22 5.39 -5.21 -11.56
CA THR A 22 4.43 -4.57 -10.65
C THR A 22 4.70 -5.03 -9.22
N ALA A 23 4.80 -4.09 -8.29
CA ALA A 23 4.95 -4.34 -6.87
C ALA A 23 3.83 -3.65 -6.09
N GLY A 24 3.49 -4.19 -4.92
CA GLY A 24 2.52 -3.61 -4.02
C GLY A 24 3.06 -3.48 -2.61
N ILE A 25 2.81 -2.34 -1.96
CA ILE A 25 3.17 -2.05 -0.57
C ILE A 25 1.92 -1.62 0.21
N ALA A 26 1.83 -2.02 1.48
CA ALA A 26 0.85 -1.51 2.42
C ALA A 26 1.53 -0.45 3.28
N MET A 27 0.96 0.74 3.35
CA MET A 27 1.41 1.80 4.24
C MET A 27 0.30 2.11 5.23
N GLY A 28 0.66 2.44 6.45
CA GLY A 28 -0.25 2.92 7.49
C GLY A 28 0.07 4.35 7.86
N LEU A 29 -0.93 5.03 8.40
CA LEU A 29 -0.79 6.34 9.00
C LEU A 29 -1.40 6.28 10.40
N ILE A 30 -0.62 6.76 11.37
CA ILE A 30 -1.06 6.99 12.74
C ILE A 30 -0.97 8.50 12.96
N SER A 31 -2.06 9.10 13.43
CA SER A 31 -2.16 10.53 13.71
C SER A 31 -2.59 10.70 15.17
N GLU A 32 -1.70 11.19 16.02
CA GLU A 32 -2.03 11.60 17.39
C GLU A 32 -1.95 13.13 17.48
N GLY A 33 -3.10 13.80 17.39
CA GLY A 33 -3.14 15.27 17.38
C GLY A 33 -2.41 15.87 16.17
N ASP A 34 -1.37 16.65 16.42
CA ASP A 34 -0.54 17.28 15.38
C ASP A 34 0.59 16.36 14.87
N ASP A 35 0.87 15.24 15.55
CA ASP A 35 1.94 14.32 15.18
C ASP A 35 1.43 13.24 14.22
N MET A 36 2.05 13.16 13.04
CA MET A 36 1.77 12.13 12.04
C MET A 36 2.98 11.24 11.82
N VAL A 37 2.77 9.93 11.93
CA VAL A 37 3.79 8.92 11.64
C VAL A 37 3.33 8.04 10.49
N ILE A 38 4.18 7.91 9.48
CA ILE A 38 3.96 7.04 8.34
C ILE A 38 4.66 5.70 8.61
N LEU A 39 3.90 4.62 8.60
CA LEU A 39 4.40 3.26 8.72
C LEU A 39 4.47 2.61 7.34
N SER A 40 5.66 2.14 6.96
CA SER A 40 5.88 1.38 5.73
C SER A 40 5.82 -0.12 6.01
N ASP A 41 5.04 -0.86 5.23
CA ASP A 41 4.85 -2.32 5.34
C ASP A 41 4.26 -2.75 6.69
N ILE A 42 3.07 -2.21 6.98
CA ILE A 42 2.37 -2.47 8.24
C ILE A 42 2.07 -3.96 8.46
N LEU A 43 2.33 -4.42 9.68
CA LEU A 43 1.90 -5.73 10.17
C LEU A 43 0.38 -5.72 10.42
N GLY A 44 -0.22 -6.91 10.48
CA GLY A 44 -1.67 -7.05 10.72
C GLY A 44 -2.14 -6.44 12.04
N ASP A 45 -1.28 -6.45 13.06
CA ASP A 45 -1.57 -5.84 14.36
C ASP A 45 -1.46 -4.30 14.31
N GLU A 46 -0.58 -3.76 13.47
CA GLU A 46 -0.42 -2.31 13.24
C GLU A 46 -1.56 -1.75 12.37
N ASP A 47 -2.14 -2.56 11.47
CA ASP A 47 -3.33 -2.19 10.67
C ASP A 47 -4.57 -1.93 11.54
N HIS A 48 -4.70 -2.60 12.69
CA HIS A 48 -5.82 -2.40 13.61
C HIS A 48 -5.66 -1.12 14.44
N LEU A 49 -4.42 -0.77 14.77
CA LEU A 49 -4.09 0.42 15.56
C LEU A 49 -3.98 1.68 14.69
N GLY A 50 -3.75 1.52 13.38
CA GLY A 50 -3.65 2.60 12.42
C GLY A 50 -4.97 3.32 12.14
N ASP A 51 -4.90 4.63 12.00
CA ASP A 51 -6.01 5.50 11.63
C ASP A 51 -6.43 5.33 10.16
N MET A 52 -5.43 5.05 9.33
CA MET A 52 -5.61 4.94 7.89
C MET A 52 -4.65 3.92 7.30
N ASP A 53 -5.13 3.10 6.35
CA ASP A 53 -4.27 2.23 5.55
C ASP A 53 -4.33 2.57 4.06
N PHE A 54 -3.15 2.65 3.45
CA PHE A 54 -2.93 2.94 2.04
C PHE A 54 -2.22 1.77 1.38
N LYS A 55 -3.00 1.03 0.59
CA LYS A 55 -2.49 -0.07 -0.20
C LYS A 55 -2.16 0.47 -1.59
N VAL A 56 -0.88 0.55 -1.91
CA VAL A 56 -0.38 1.11 -3.17
C VAL A 56 0.18 -0.01 -4.04
N VAL A 57 -0.20 -0.04 -5.31
CA VAL A 57 0.26 -0.98 -6.33
C VAL A 57 0.77 -0.20 -7.53
N GLY A 58 2.01 -0.45 -7.95
CA GLY A 58 2.60 0.32 -9.02
C GLY A 58 3.72 -0.42 -9.75
N THR A 59 4.16 0.20 -10.84
CA THR A 59 5.33 -0.23 -11.59
C THR A 59 6.40 0.85 -11.49
N SER A 60 7.66 0.56 -11.82
CA SER A 60 8.75 1.54 -11.67
C SER A 60 8.59 2.84 -12.48
N LYS A 61 7.65 2.90 -13.42
CA LYS A 61 7.27 4.12 -14.14
C LYS A 61 5.76 4.14 -14.36
N GLY A 62 5.06 5.06 -13.69
CA GLY A 62 3.63 5.30 -13.89
C GLY A 62 2.93 5.74 -12.61
N SER A 63 1.70 6.24 -12.74
CA SER A 63 0.83 6.51 -11.59
C SER A 63 0.46 5.18 -10.93
N PRO A 64 0.73 4.99 -9.63
CA PRO A 64 0.35 3.77 -8.93
C PRO A 64 -1.16 3.75 -8.67
N LEU A 65 -1.75 2.56 -8.72
CA LEU A 65 -3.09 2.32 -8.19
C LEU A 65 -3.02 2.39 -6.67
N CYS A 66 -3.80 3.26 -6.07
CA CYS A 66 -3.84 3.44 -4.63
C CYS A 66 -5.25 3.16 -4.10
N ARG A 67 -5.35 2.36 -3.04
CA ARG A 67 -6.57 2.12 -2.27
C ARG A 67 -6.37 2.68 -0.88
N TRP A 68 -7.33 3.50 -0.44
CA TRP A 68 -7.30 4.20 0.83
C TRP A 68 -8.49 3.71 1.66
N THR A 69 -8.25 3.40 2.93
CA THR A 69 -9.28 3.12 3.92
C THR A 69 -9.05 4.00 5.13
N SER A 70 -10.04 4.84 5.44
CA SER A 70 -10.11 5.58 6.70
C SER A 70 -10.80 4.74 7.75
N LYS A 71 -10.13 4.56 8.89
CA LYS A 71 -10.68 3.88 10.07
C LYS A 71 -11.06 4.88 11.16
N SER A 72 -10.36 6.00 11.27
CA SER A 72 -10.68 7.05 12.24
C SER A 72 -11.31 8.31 11.62
N ALA A 73 -12.15 8.96 12.43
CA ALA A 73 -12.83 10.18 12.04
C ALA A 73 -11.91 11.42 12.06
N ASP A 74 -10.78 11.35 12.75
CA ASP A 74 -9.85 12.46 12.95
C ASP A 74 -8.71 12.49 11.93
N CYS A 75 -8.80 11.64 10.89
CA CYS A 75 -7.73 11.57 9.91
C CYS A 75 -7.62 12.89 9.10
N PRO A 76 -6.45 13.56 9.12
CA PRO A 76 -6.23 14.88 8.52
C PRO A 76 -6.23 14.85 6.98
N VAL A 77 -6.18 13.66 6.38
CA VAL A 77 -6.13 13.45 4.92
C VAL A 77 -7.53 13.24 4.31
N LYS A 78 -8.59 13.65 5.02
CA LYS A 78 -9.96 13.68 4.49
C LYS A 78 -10.10 14.81 3.47
N SER A 79 -9.79 14.52 2.22
CA SER A 79 -10.22 15.29 1.04
C SER A 79 -11.61 14.87 0.60
#